data_AF-A0A7Y2L1V8-F1
#
_entry.id   AF-A0A7Y2L1V8-F1
#
_cell.length_a   1.000
_cell.length_b   1.000
_cell.length_c   1.000
_cell.angle_alpha   90.00
_cell.angle_beta   90.00
_cell.angle_gamma   90.00
#
_symmetry.space_group_name_H-M   'P 1'
#
loop_
_entity.id
_entity.type
_entity.pdbx_description
1 polymer ?
#
loop_
_entity_poly.entity_id
_entity_poly.type
_entity_poly.pdbx_seq_one_letter_code
_entity_poly.pdbx_strand_id
1 'polypeptide(L)'
;SQPMERRGQIVLTYLWADIYAAALFTRPGLTPQQAFDEQRAMRLELFYLRDLDHSDVTRASAAILKRQQPAATLARLEQPLKQLQASFGHIKRGDRYALDYDPQRGLNLERNGKVIFNSPDPELAKVYLGIWLGPDGLPEKLRQTLLAHTP
;
A
#
# COMPACT_ATOMS: atom_id res chain seq x y z
N SER A 1 -0.84 -22.06 2.43
CA SER A 1 -0.49 -20.85 1.66
C SER A 1 0.93 -21.00 1.15
N GLN A 2 1.21 -20.74 -0.13
CA GLN A 2 2.60 -20.74 -0.62
C GLN A 2 3.38 -19.58 0.04
N PRO A 3 4.67 -19.76 0.37
CA PRO A 3 5.47 -18.70 0.97
C PRO A 3 5.63 -17.53 -0.01
N MET A 4 5.50 -16.30 0.48
CA MET A 4 5.81 -15.10 -0.30
C MET A 4 7.28 -14.73 -0.11
N GLU A 5 7.93 -14.26 -1.17
CA GLU A 5 9.33 -13.82 -1.17
C GLU A 5 9.40 -12.30 -1.23
N ARG A 6 10.30 -11.69 -0.45
CA ARG A 6 10.58 -10.26 -0.55
C ARG A 6 11.25 -9.97 -1.89
N ARG A 7 10.64 -9.10 -2.69
CA ARG A 7 11.14 -8.72 -4.02
C ARG A 7 11.89 -7.38 -3.99
N GLY A 8 11.34 -6.39 -3.30
CA GLY A 8 11.93 -5.06 -3.20
C GLY A 8 11.68 -4.41 -1.84
N GLN A 9 12.48 -3.41 -1.50
CA GLN A 9 12.33 -2.63 -0.28
C GLN A 9 12.91 -1.22 -0.42
N ILE A 10 12.36 -0.28 0.34
CA ILE A 10 12.79 1.12 0.38
C ILE A 10 12.69 1.69 1.80
N VAL A 11 13.31 2.84 2.02
CA VAL A 11 12.96 3.77 3.11
C VAL A 11 12.42 5.04 2.47
N LEU A 12 11.25 5.49 2.91
CA LEU A 12 10.72 6.79 2.53
C LEU A 12 11.19 7.84 3.54
N THR A 13 12.01 8.77 3.09
CA THR A 13 12.48 9.92 3.85
C THR A 13 11.77 11.18 3.34
N TYR A 14 11.23 11.98 4.25
CA TYR A 14 10.67 13.30 3.94
C TYR A 14 11.50 14.38 4.63
N LEU A 15 12.02 15.31 3.84
CA LEU A 15 13.04 16.29 4.23
C LEU A 15 14.29 15.59 4.81
N TRP A 16 14.37 15.41 6.12
CA TRP A 16 15.47 14.71 6.82
C TRP A 16 14.98 13.55 7.71
N ALA A 17 13.67 13.27 7.70
CA ALA A 17 13.05 12.33 8.62
C ALA A 17 12.61 11.07 7.88
N ASP A 18 13.12 9.92 8.29
CA ASP A 18 12.62 8.62 7.82
C ASP A 18 11.21 8.39 8.35
N ILE A 19 10.26 8.16 7.46
CA ILE A 19 8.84 8.01 7.79
C ILE A 19 8.49 6.54 7.98
N TYR A 20 8.81 5.70 6.99
CA TYR A 20 8.66 4.26 7.07
C TYR A 20 9.65 3.53 6.16
N ALA A 21 9.96 2.29 6.52
CA ALA A 21 10.49 1.30 5.57
C ALA A 21 9.33 0.56 4.92
N ALA A 22 9.42 0.28 3.62
CA ALA A 22 8.44 -0.55 2.91
C ALA A 22 9.13 -1.76 2.29
N ALA A 23 8.45 -2.89 2.30
CA ALA A 23 8.89 -4.12 1.65
C ALA A 23 7.73 -4.77 0.91
N LEU A 24 7.97 -5.18 -0.33
CA LEU A 24 6.97 -5.80 -1.19
C LEU A 24 7.30 -7.27 -1.41
N PHE A 25 6.29 -8.11 -1.25
CA PHE A 25 6.39 -9.56 -1.32
C PHE A 25 5.42 -10.09 -2.37
N THR A 26 5.86 -11.08 -3.13
CA THR A 26 5.03 -11.77 -4.14
C THR A 26 5.22 -13.28 -4.04
N ARG A 27 4.40 -14.04 -4.76
CA ARG A 27 4.70 -15.47 -4.97
C ARG A 27 6.02 -15.63 -5.77
N PRO A 28 6.75 -16.74 -5.57
CA PRO A 28 7.92 -17.06 -6.38
C PRO A 28 7.60 -17.05 -7.87
N GLY A 29 8.53 -16.57 -8.69
CA GLY A 29 8.36 -16.50 -10.15
C GLY A 29 7.48 -15.34 -10.65
N LEU A 30 6.92 -14.51 -9.77
CA LEU A 30 6.13 -13.34 -10.14
C LEU A 30 6.93 -12.05 -9.90
N THR A 31 6.96 -11.14 -10.86
CA THR A 31 7.53 -9.80 -10.61
C THR A 31 6.53 -8.93 -9.84
N PRO A 32 7.00 -7.96 -9.04
CA PRO A 32 6.13 -6.96 -8.42
C PRO A 32 5.18 -6.24 -9.37
N GLN A 33 5.67 -5.82 -10.53
CA GLN A 33 4.88 -5.11 -11.52
C GLN A 33 3.78 -6.02 -12.09
N GLN A 34 4.12 -7.26 -12.47
CA GLN A 34 3.12 -8.24 -12.91
C GLN A 34 2.09 -8.54 -11.82
N ALA A 35 2.54 -8.67 -10.55
CA ALA A 35 1.62 -8.89 -9.45
C ALA A 35 0.60 -7.75 -9.37
N PHE A 36 1.07 -6.51 -9.52
CA PHE A 36 0.23 -5.34 -9.39
C PHE A 36 -0.72 -5.22 -10.58
N ASP A 37 -0.21 -5.32 -11.80
CA ASP A 37 -0.97 -5.11 -13.03
C ASP A 37 -2.00 -6.19 -13.29
N GLU A 38 -1.64 -7.45 -13.08
CA GLU A 38 -2.54 -8.60 -13.25
C GLU A 38 -3.36 -8.92 -12.00
N GLN A 39 -3.28 -8.06 -10.96
CA GLN A 39 -3.93 -8.27 -9.66
C GLN A 39 -3.71 -9.69 -9.13
N ARG A 40 -2.45 -10.08 -8.94
CA ARG A 40 -2.07 -11.36 -8.34
C ARG A 40 -1.75 -11.18 -6.86
N ALA A 41 -1.70 -12.30 -6.14
CA ALA A 41 -1.46 -12.26 -4.71
C ALA A 41 -0.11 -11.59 -4.37
N MET A 42 -0.15 -10.61 -3.48
CA MET A 42 1.01 -9.85 -3.03
C MET A 42 0.78 -9.32 -1.61
N ARG A 43 1.87 -8.94 -0.96
CA ARG A 43 1.83 -8.27 0.33
C ARG A 43 2.78 -7.09 0.34
N LEU A 44 2.27 -5.92 0.69
CA LEU A 44 3.07 -4.73 0.95
C LEU A 44 3.11 -4.49 2.45
N GLU A 45 4.29 -4.56 3.06
CA GLU A 45 4.50 -4.22 4.47
C GLU A 45 5.11 -2.83 4.62
N LEU A 46 4.64 -2.09 5.62
CA LEU A 46 5.15 -0.78 6.02
C LEU A 46 5.54 -0.86 7.49
N PHE A 47 6.78 -0.49 7.82
CA PHE A 47 7.26 -0.36 9.19
C PHE A 47 7.52 1.10 9.50
N TYR A 48 6.70 1.69 10.37
CA TYR A 48 6.73 3.13 10.65
C TYR A 48 7.86 3.50 11.60
N LEU A 49 8.67 4.45 11.18
CA LEU A 49 9.85 4.93 11.90
C LEU A 49 9.54 6.17 12.73
N ARG A 50 8.30 6.69 12.66
CA ARG A 50 7.79 7.82 13.44
C ARG A 50 6.32 7.65 13.80
N ASP A 51 5.91 8.47 14.77
CA ASP A 51 4.49 8.71 15.05
C ASP A 51 3.90 9.56 13.92
N LEU A 52 2.70 9.18 13.45
CA LEU A 52 1.93 9.94 12.48
C LEU A 52 0.49 10.04 12.95
N ASP A 53 -0.07 11.24 12.84
CA ASP A 53 -1.48 11.45 13.13
C ASP A 53 -2.36 10.86 12.02
N HIS A 54 -3.50 10.32 12.45
CA HIS A 54 -4.50 9.75 11.55
C HIS A 54 -4.90 10.73 10.44
N SER A 55 -5.07 12.01 10.79
CA SER A 55 -5.40 13.08 9.84
C SER A 55 -4.33 13.31 8.77
N ASP A 56 -3.06 13.08 9.09
CA ASP A 56 -1.97 13.31 8.14
C ASP A 56 -1.85 12.14 7.17
N VAL A 57 -2.00 10.91 7.67
CA VAL A 57 -2.06 9.70 6.84
C VAL A 57 -3.24 9.77 5.88
N THR A 58 -4.43 10.12 6.36
CA THR A 58 -5.64 10.19 5.52
C THR A 58 -5.55 11.30 4.48
N ARG A 59 -5.04 12.48 4.85
CA ARG A 59 -4.82 13.61 3.94
C ARG A 59 -3.78 13.28 2.87
N ALA A 60 -2.65 12.68 3.24
CA ALA A 60 -1.60 12.29 2.30
C ALA A 60 -2.11 11.25 1.29
N SER A 61 -2.78 10.20 1.77
CA SER A 61 -3.39 9.19 0.91
C SER A 61 -4.45 9.78 -0.01
N ALA A 62 -5.33 10.65 0.49
CA ALA A 62 -6.35 11.32 -0.34
C ALA A 62 -5.73 12.19 -1.44
N ALA A 63 -4.65 12.91 -1.15
CA ALA A 63 -3.94 13.73 -2.14
C ALA A 63 -3.31 12.88 -3.25
N ILE A 64 -2.72 11.72 -2.90
CA ILE A 64 -2.16 10.78 -3.87
C ILE A 64 -3.27 10.16 -4.72
N LEU A 65 -4.34 9.67 -4.10
CA LEU A 65 -5.49 9.08 -4.80
C LEU A 65 -6.12 10.07 -5.79
N LYS A 66 -6.28 11.33 -5.39
CA LYS A 66 -6.79 12.40 -6.26
C LYS A 66 -5.89 12.63 -7.48
N ARG A 67 -4.58 12.47 -7.34
CA ARG A 67 -3.62 12.63 -8.43
C ARG A 67 -3.60 11.41 -9.36
N GLN A 68 -3.74 10.20 -8.82
CA GLN A 68 -3.63 8.96 -9.57
C GLN A 68 -4.93 8.52 -10.27
N GLN A 69 -6.10 8.94 -9.77
CA GLN A 69 -7.37 8.37 -10.19
C GLN A 69 -8.32 9.41 -10.81
N PRO A 70 -9.07 9.04 -11.86
CA PRO A 70 -10.16 9.87 -12.37
C PRO A 70 -11.21 10.15 -11.29
N ALA A 71 -11.85 11.32 -11.36
CA ALA A 71 -12.91 11.70 -10.43
C ALA A 71 -14.07 10.68 -10.38
N ALA A 72 -14.41 10.06 -11.52
CA ALA A 72 -15.45 9.03 -11.58
C ALA A 72 -15.09 7.77 -10.78
N THR A 73 -13.82 7.34 -10.82
CA THR A 73 -13.32 6.21 -10.01
C THR A 73 -13.40 6.55 -8.52
N LEU A 74 -12.95 7.75 -8.13
CA LEU A 74 -13.00 8.20 -6.74
C LEU A 74 -14.44 8.33 -6.22
N ALA A 75 -15.38 8.78 -7.04
CA ALA A 75 -16.78 8.85 -6.69
C ALA A 75 -17.38 7.44 -6.47
N ARG A 76 -17.05 6.47 -7.34
CA ARG A 76 -17.48 5.08 -7.18
C ARG A 76 -16.92 4.43 -5.91
N LEU A 77 -15.68 4.75 -5.57
CA LEU A 77 -14.97 4.17 -4.42
C LEU A 77 -15.03 5.03 -3.15
N GLU A 78 -15.83 6.09 -3.11
CA GLU A 78 -15.83 7.05 -2.00
C GLU A 78 -16.09 6.37 -0.64
N GLN A 79 -17.17 5.59 -0.55
CA GLN A 79 -17.54 4.88 0.67
C GLN A 79 -16.50 3.83 1.10
N PRO A 80 -16.06 2.90 0.23
CA PRO A 80 -15.05 1.91 0.63
C PRO A 80 -13.69 2.55 0.98
N LEU A 81 -13.27 3.63 0.29
CA LEU A 81 -12.06 4.37 0.65
C LEU A 81 -12.19 5.03 2.03
N LYS A 82 -13.35 5.61 2.33
CA LYS A 82 -13.63 6.21 3.64
C LYS A 82 -13.60 5.17 4.76
N GLN A 83 -14.20 4.00 4.55
CA GLN A 83 -14.17 2.89 5.52
C GLN A 83 -12.75 2.38 5.75
N LEU A 84 -11.98 2.18 4.68
CA LEU A 84 -10.59 1.77 4.75
C LEU A 84 -9.78 2.81 5.54
N GLN A 85 -9.88 4.09 5.19
CA GLN A 85 -9.19 5.19 5.87
C GLN A 85 -9.60 5.36 7.34
N ALA A 86 -10.87 5.11 7.69
CA ALA A 86 -11.36 5.16 9.06
C ALA A 86 -10.84 4.01 9.93
N SER A 87 -10.38 2.92 9.33
CA SER A 87 -9.78 1.80 10.09
C SER A 87 -8.37 2.11 10.61
N PHE A 88 -7.69 3.10 10.02
CA PHE A 88 -6.43 3.59 10.57
C PHE A 88 -6.68 4.30 11.91
N GLY A 89 -5.77 4.10 12.87
CA GLY A 89 -5.67 4.95 14.06
C GLY A 89 -4.46 5.87 13.96
N HIS A 90 -4.10 6.54 15.06
CA HIS A 90 -2.78 7.16 15.19
C HIS A 90 -1.71 6.09 15.03
N ILE A 91 -0.77 6.33 14.13
CA ILE A 91 0.36 5.44 13.89
C ILE A 91 1.44 5.80 14.89
N LYS A 92 2.00 4.77 15.52
CA LYS A 92 3.11 4.90 16.45
C LYS A 92 4.37 4.37 15.82
N ARG A 93 5.50 4.98 16.18
CA ARG A 93 6.81 4.43 15.82
C ARG A 93 6.90 2.97 16.24
N GLY A 94 7.28 2.11 15.30
CA GLY A 94 7.34 0.66 15.47
C GLY A 94 6.09 -0.09 15.02
N ASP A 95 4.99 0.60 14.70
CA ASP A 95 3.84 -0.06 14.09
C ASP A 95 4.20 -0.66 12.74
N ARG A 96 3.70 -1.88 12.50
CA ARG A 96 3.73 -2.54 11.21
C ARG A 96 2.34 -2.55 10.61
N TYR A 97 2.21 -2.00 9.42
CA TYR A 97 1.02 -2.15 8.59
C TYR A 97 1.29 -3.10 7.44
N ALA A 98 0.28 -3.84 7.00
CA ALA A 98 0.37 -4.62 5.78
C ALA A 98 -0.91 -4.53 4.95
N LEU A 99 -0.73 -4.35 3.64
CA LEU A 99 -1.77 -4.54 2.63
C LEU A 99 -1.54 -5.91 2.02
N ASP A 100 -2.29 -6.92 2.46
CA ASP A 100 -2.27 -8.28 1.94
C ASP A 100 -3.42 -8.45 0.94
N TYR A 101 -3.08 -8.64 -0.32
CA TYR A 101 -4.05 -8.84 -1.38
C TYR A 101 -3.99 -10.26 -1.91
N ASP A 102 -5.16 -10.89 -2.03
CA ASP A 102 -5.33 -12.17 -2.72
C ASP A 102 -6.63 -12.12 -3.54
N PRO A 103 -6.63 -12.51 -4.82
CA PRO A 103 -7.82 -12.45 -5.67
C PRO A 103 -9.05 -13.19 -5.11
N GLN A 104 -8.84 -14.21 -4.28
CA GLN A 104 -9.93 -14.99 -3.68
C GLN A 104 -10.47 -14.36 -2.39
N ARG A 105 -9.67 -13.55 -1.68
CA ARG A 105 -10.01 -12.97 -0.36
C ARG A 105 -10.21 -11.46 -0.39
N GLY A 106 -9.76 -10.79 -1.46
CA GLY A 106 -9.67 -9.35 -1.56
C GLY A 106 -8.48 -8.78 -0.80
N LEU A 107 -8.62 -7.52 -0.37
CA LEU A 107 -7.63 -6.79 0.40
C LEU A 107 -7.87 -6.96 1.90
N ASN A 108 -6.85 -7.39 2.62
CA ASN A 108 -6.74 -7.23 4.06
C ASN A 108 -5.77 -6.09 4.39
N LEU A 109 -6.21 -5.18 5.26
CA LEU A 109 -5.33 -4.24 5.94
C LEU A 109 -5.07 -4.77 7.36
N GLU A 110 -3.79 -4.97 7.67
CA GLU A 110 -3.34 -5.42 8.98
C GLU A 110 -2.60 -4.30 9.72
N ARG A 111 -2.72 -4.29 11.05
CA ARG A 111 -1.85 -3.55 11.97
C ARG A 111 -1.29 -4.53 12.99
N ASN A 112 0.04 -4.61 13.09
CA ASN A 112 0.76 -5.49 14.01
C ASN A 112 0.27 -6.95 13.95
N GLY A 113 0.00 -7.44 12.74
CA GLY A 113 -0.47 -8.80 12.47
C GLY A 113 -1.97 -9.04 12.69
N LYS A 114 -2.74 -8.03 13.11
CA LYS A 114 -4.20 -8.11 13.24
C LYS A 114 -4.88 -7.44 12.06
N VAL A 115 -5.80 -8.13 11.40
CA VAL A 115 -6.68 -7.54 10.37
C VAL A 115 -7.57 -6.48 11.01
N ILE A 116 -7.47 -5.25 10.52
CA ILE A 116 -8.26 -4.09 10.97
C ILE A 116 -9.28 -3.63 9.92
N PHE A 117 -9.13 -4.08 8.68
CA PHE A 117 -10.09 -3.87 7.59
C PHE A 117 -9.94 -4.98 6.55
N ASN A 118 -11.07 -5.35 5.93
CA ASN A 118 -11.11 -6.26 4.78
C ASN A 118 -12.08 -5.72 3.73
N SER A 119 -11.77 -5.93 2.46
CA SER A 119 -12.71 -5.71 1.36
C SER A 119 -12.49 -6.72 0.23
N PRO A 120 -13.55 -7.36 -0.30
CA PRO A 120 -13.46 -8.23 -1.46
C PRO A 120 -13.32 -7.44 -2.79
N ASP A 121 -13.47 -6.12 -2.77
CA ASP A 121 -13.46 -5.27 -3.97
C ASP A 121 -12.04 -5.19 -4.59
N PRO A 122 -11.81 -5.78 -5.78
CA PRO A 122 -10.51 -5.75 -6.42
C PRO A 122 -10.14 -4.35 -6.91
N GLU A 123 -11.11 -3.49 -7.25
CA GLU A 123 -10.83 -2.13 -7.69
C GLU A 123 -10.31 -1.29 -6.52
N LEU A 124 -10.95 -1.38 -5.34
CA LEU A 124 -10.46 -0.76 -4.12
C LEU A 124 -9.03 -1.20 -3.82
N ALA A 125 -8.75 -2.51 -3.92
CA ALA A 125 -7.42 -3.06 -3.68
C ALA A 125 -6.37 -2.46 -4.64
N LYS A 126 -6.67 -2.45 -5.94
CA LYS A 126 -5.78 -1.89 -6.98
C LYS A 126 -5.51 -0.41 -6.75
N VAL A 127 -6.56 0.36 -6.46
CA VAL A 127 -6.47 1.81 -6.22
C VAL A 127 -5.64 2.12 -4.97
N TYR A 128 -5.86 1.40 -3.87
CA TYR A 128 -5.17 1.70 -2.62
C TYR A 128 -3.71 1.23 -2.63
N LEU A 129 -3.41 0.04 -3.16
CA LEU A 129 -2.02 -0.40 -3.40
C LEU A 129 -1.30 0.53 -4.38
N GLY A 130 -2.04 1.16 -5.29
CA GLY A 130 -1.55 2.15 -6.24
C GLY A 130 -0.81 3.33 -5.60
N ILE A 131 -1.13 3.69 -4.35
CA ILE A 131 -0.42 4.75 -3.60
C ILE A 131 1.09 4.49 -3.57
N TRP A 132 1.51 3.21 -3.50
CA TRP A 132 2.91 2.81 -3.48
C TRP A 132 3.40 2.28 -4.83
N LEU A 133 2.57 1.51 -5.55
CA LEU A 133 3.01 0.73 -6.70
C LEU A 133 2.68 1.40 -8.05
N GLY A 134 1.65 2.25 -8.07
CA GLY A 134 1.23 3.00 -9.24
C GLY A 134 2.12 4.23 -9.51
N PRO A 135 2.11 4.74 -10.75
CA PRO A 135 2.78 6.01 -11.08
C PRO A 135 2.17 7.16 -10.25
N ASP A 136 2.89 8.28 -10.13
CA ASP A 136 2.44 9.46 -9.39
C ASP A 136 2.11 9.21 -7.90
N GLY A 137 2.67 8.16 -7.30
CA GLY A 137 2.53 7.84 -5.88
C GLY A 137 3.77 8.23 -5.08
N LEU A 138 4.66 7.26 -4.87
CA LEU A 138 6.02 7.48 -4.38
C LEU A 138 6.87 8.25 -5.40
N PRO A 139 7.96 8.91 -4.97
CA PRO A 139 9.01 9.34 -5.89
C PRO A 139 9.46 8.19 -6.79
N GLU A 140 9.57 8.44 -8.10
CA GLU A 140 9.71 7.39 -9.10
C GLU A 140 10.89 6.43 -8.84
N LYS A 141 12.04 6.95 -8.39
CA LYS A 141 13.19 6.11 -8.02
C LYS A 141 12.89 5.14 -6.88
N LEU A 142 12.12 5.58 -5.88
CA LEU A 142 11.70 4.72 -4.77
C LEU A 142 10.68 3.69 -5.26
N ARG A 143 9.73 4.10 -6.11
CA ARG A 143 8.76 3.18 -6.71
C ARG A 143 9.45 2.06 -7.50
N GLN A 144 10.39 2.41 -8.37
CA GLN A 144 11.17 1.45 -9.17
C GLN A 144 11.98 0.50 -8.27
N THR A 145 12.63 1.03 -7.24
CA THR A 145 13.36 0.21 -6.26
C THR A 145 12.43 -0.78 -5.53
N LEU A 146 11.25 -0.33 -5.10
CA LEU A 146 10.25 -1.18 -4.43
C LEU A 146 9.70 -2.27 -5.37
N LEU A 147 9.54 -1.95 -6.65
CA LEU A 147 9.11 -2.89 -7.69
C LEU A 147 10.23 -3.84 -8.16
N ALA A 148 11.43 -3.74 -7.57
CA ALA A 148 12.60 -4.50 -7.99
C ALA A 148 12.94 -4.29 -9.48
N HIS A 149 12.61 -3.10 -10.01
CA HIS A 149 13.14 -2.66 -11.29
C HIS A 149 14.60 -2.27 -11.05
N THR A 150 15.49 -3.23 -11.27
CA THR A 150 16.93 -2.94 -11.36
C THR A 150 17.15 -2.12 -12.63
N PRO A 151 17.98 -1.06 -12.62
CA PRO A 151 18.48 -0.48 -13.86
C PRO A 151 19.23 -1.52 -14.71
#